data_AF-A0ABD2PLX8-F1
#
_entry.id   AF-A0ABD2PLX8-F1
#
_cell.length_a   1.000
_cell.length_b   1.000
_cell.length_c   1.000
_cell.angle_alpha   90.00
_cell.angle_beta   90.00
_cell.angle_gamma   90.00
#
_symmetry.space_group_name_H-M   'P 1'
#
loop_
_entity.id
_entity.type
_entity.pdbx_description
1 polymer ?
#
loop_
_entity_poly.entity_id
_entity_poly.type
_entity_poly.pdbx_seq_one_letter_code
_entity_poly.pdbx_strand_id
1 'polypeptide(L)'
;MGALSAQKTFMKASSDSHSWLFHFSEQGRLDGAICEYSNAEKVAFLDRAKSEGVKNIEMESLVFGAICNKLATVICVVIVDRSKSDQVIIGSKEREEFEDRPAKIIAQLVREMTH
;
A
#
# COMPACT_ATOMS: atom_id res chain seq x y z
N MET A 1 -28.85 -7.77 4.05
CA MET A 1 -28.64 -7.31 2.66
C MET A 1 -27.97 -5.94 2.71
N GLY A 2 -26.65 -5.89 2.72
CA GLY A 2 -25.87 -4.66 2.58
C GLY A 2 -24.82 -4.94 1.51
N ALA A 3 -25.01 -4.36 0.33
CA ALA A 3 -24.15 -4.59 -0.82
C ALA A 3 -22.75 -4.05 -0.53
N LEU A 4 -21.81 -4.94 -0.24
CA LEU A 4 -20.38 -4.67 -0.44
C LEU A 4 -20.18 -4.56 -1.96
N SER A 5 -20.32 -3.34 -2.45
CA SER A 5 -19.94 -2.95 -3.79
C SER A 5 -18.50 -3.38 -4.00
N ALA A 6 -18.29 -4.51 -4.70
CA ALA A 6 -17.06 -4.80 -5.40
C ALA A 6 -16.90 -3.71 -6.45
N GLN A 7 -16.35 -2.56 -6.06
CA GLN A 7 -15.85 -1.60 -7.01
C GLN A 7 -14.82 -2.37 -7.83
N LYS A 8 -15.10 -2.56 -9.12
CA LYS A 8 -14.10 -2.85 -10.14
C LYS A 8 -13.13 -1.68 -10.17
N THR A 9 -12.31 -1.56 -9.14
CA THR A 9 -11.14 -0.71 -9.19
C THR A 9 -10.14 -1.51 -9.99
N PHE A 10 -10.10 -1.24 -11.29
CA PHE A 10 -8.87 -1.42 -12.06
C PHE A 10 -7.79 -0.68 -11.26
N MET A 11 -7.10 -1.39 -10.36
CA MET A 11 -5.95 -0.86 -9.66
C MET A 11 -4.79 -0.93 -10.65
N LYS A 12 -4.84 -0.02 -11.63
CA LYS A 12 -3.64 0.42 -12.30
C LYS A 12 -2.79 0.98 -11.18
N ALA A 13 -1.66 0.35 -10.85
CA ALA A 13 -0.61 1.04 -10.11
C ALA A 13 -0.10 2.13 -11.04
N SER A 14 -0.87 3.22 -11.05
CA SER A 14 -0.47 4.55 -11.44
C SER A 14 0.75 4.90 -10.59
N SER A 15 1.54 5.85 -11.07
CA SER A 15 2.76 6.44 -10.52
C SER A 15 2.75 6.91 -9.04
N ASP A 16 1.76 6.50 -8.24
CA ASP A 16 1.35 7.19 -7.01
C ASP A 16 1.68 6.38 -5.74
N SER A 17 2.39 5.25 -5.86
CA SER A 17 2.94 4.52 -4.71
C SER A 17 4.22 5.19 -4.21
N HIS A 18 4.34 5.38 -2.89
CA HIS A 18 5.51 5.96 -2.26
C HIS A 18 6.27 4.93 -1.43
N SER A 19 7.59 4.98 -1.55
CA SER A 19 8.53 4.07 -0.89
C SER A 19 9.34 4.83 0.15
N TRP A 20 9.39 4.34 1.39
CA TRP A 20 10.19 4.93 2.48
C TRP A 20 11.21 3.93 3.03
N LEU A 21 12.34 4.43 3.51
CA LEU A 21 13.47 3.60 3.92
C LEU A 21 13.36 3.16 5.39
N PHE A 22 12.72 3.96 6.26
CA PHE A 22 12.50 3.64 7.66
C PHE A 22 11.02 3.35 7.97
N HIS A 23 10.75 2.12 8.44
CA HIS A 23 9.40 1.59 8.61
C HIS A 23 8.50 2.40 9.56
N PHE A 24 9.03 2.98 10.64
CA PHE A 24 8.23 3.62 11.67
C PHE A 24 8.18 5.15 11.55
N SER A 25 9.35 5.80 11.60
CA SER A 25 9.45 7.27 11.58
C SER A 25 9.06 7.86 10.24
N GLU A 26 9.61 7.36 9.14
CA GLU A 26 9.36 7.91 7.80
C GLU A 26 7.97 7.56 7.26
N GLN A 27 7.33 6.51 7.78
CA GLN A 27 5.93 6.23 7.48
C GLN A 27 4.96 7.02 8.38
N GLY A 28 5.45 7.84 9.31
CA GLY A 28 4.63 8.62 10.24
C GLY A 28 3.85 7.75 11.23
N ARG A 29 4.40 6.60 11.67
CA ARG A 29 3.75 5.76 12.67
C ARG A 29 4.07 6.24 14.08
N LEU A 30 3.13 6.13 15.01
CA LEU A 30 3.34 6.55 16.41
C LEU A 30 3.79 5.41 17.33
N ASP A 31 3.91 4.19 16.81
CA ASP A 31 4.25 2.98 17.57
C ASP A 31 5.72 2.57 17.44
N GLY A 32 6.58 3.47 16.94
CA GLY A 32 8.02 3.28 16.90
C GLY A 32 8.69 3.53 18.25
N ALA A 33 9.90 3.00 18.43
CA ALA A 33 10.71 3.25 19.64
C ALA A 33 11.12 4.73 19.79
N ILE A 34 11.19 5.46 18.68
CA ILE A 34 11.48 6.90 18.63
C ILE A 34 10.34 7.55 17.84
N CYS A 35 9.71 8.56 18.44
CA CYS A 35 8.64 9.33 17.80
C CYS A 35 8.77 10.80 18.24
N GLU A 36 9.14 11.67 17.30
CA GLU A 36 9.38 13.10 17.55
C GLU A 36 8.21 13.98 17.09
N TYR A 37 7.12 13.37 16.62
CA TYR A 37 5.96 14.06 16.05
C TYR A 37 4.66 13.64 16.73
N SER A 38 3.69 14.54 16.71
CA SER A 38 2.35 14.34 17.25
C SER A 38 1.43 13.60 16.28
N ASN A 39 0.30 13.11 16.79
CA ASN A 39 -0.75 12.53 15.95
C ASN A 39 -1.33 13.55 14.94
N ALA A 40 -1.38 14.84 15.29
CA ALA A 40 -1.85 15.88 14.38
C ALA A 40 -0.91 16.05 13.18
N GLU A 41 0.40 16.04 13.42
CA GLU A 41 1.41 16.11 12.36
C GLU A 41 1.40 14.87 11.45
N LYS A 42 1.22 13.67 12.04
CA LYS A 42 0.98 12.44 11.27
C LYS A 42 -0.22 12.58 10.34
N VAL A 43 -1.37 13.01 10.86
CA VAL A 43 -2.60 13.11 10.06
C VAL A 43 -2.42 14.13 8.94
N ALA A 44 -1.82 15.29 9.23
CA ALA A 44 -1.50 16.30 8.23
C ALA A 44 -0.56 15.76 7.12
N PHE A 45 0.43 14.95 7.50
CA PHE A 45 1.32 14.27 6.55
C PHE A 45 0.57 13.28 5.65
N LEU A 46 -0.26 12.41 6.23
CA LEU A 46 -1.03 11.43 5.47
C LEU A 46 -2.08 12.08 4.55
N ASP A 47 -2.73 13.16 5.02
CA ASP A 47 -3.69 13.92 4.23
C ASP A 47 -3.02 14.64 3.06
N ARG A 48 -1.81 15.18 3.27
CA ARG A 48 -1.00 15.74 2.19
C ARG A 48 -0.60 14.68 1.17
N ALA A 49 -0.10 13.53 1.60
CA ALA A 49 0.23 12.44 0.67
C ALA A 49 -1.01 12.02 -0.13
N LYS A 50 -2.16 11.89 0.53
CA LYS A 50 -3.43 11.57 -0.14
C LYS A 50 -3.87 12.62 -1.15
N SER A 51 -3.66 13.91 -0.86
CA SER A 51 -3.99 15.01 -1.79
C SER A 51 -3.06 15.04 -3.01
N GLU A 52 -1.82 14.58 -2.86
CA GLU A 52 -0.85 14.37 -3.95
C GLU A 52 -1.11 13.07 -4.75
N GLY A 53 -2.14 12.30 -4.40
CA GLY A 53 -2.60 11.12 -5.13
C GLY A 53 -2.20 9.78 -4.50
N VAL A 54 -1.39 9.79 -3.43
CA VAL A 54 -0.86 8.58 -2.79
C VAL A 54 -1.98 7.71 -2.22
N LYS A 55 -1.93 6.42 -2.56
CA LYS A 55 -2.94 5.42 -2.12
C LYS A 55 -2.40 4.38 -1.16
N ASN A 56 -1.12 4.10 -1.21
CA ASN A 56 -0.45 3.10 -0.38
C ASN A 56 0.98 3.54 -0.05
N ILE A 57 1.53 2.95 0.99
CA ILE A 57 2.89 3.15 1.45
C ILE A 57 3.55 1.77 1.56
N GLU A 58 4.73 1.62 0.97
CA GLU A 58 5.55 0.40 0.97
C GLU A 58 7.05 0.77 1.02
N MET A 59 7.99 -0.16 0.80
CA MET A 59 9.42 0.10 1.04
C MET A 59 10.36 -0.32 -0.11
N GLU A 60 9.82 -0.85 -1.22
CA GLU A 60 10.61 -1.49 -2.27
C GLU A 60 10.44 -0.85 -3.67
N SER A 61 9.31 -0.21 -3.93
CA SER A 61 8.91 0.23 -5.28
C SER A 61 9.82 1.30 -5.86
N LEU A 62 10.41 2.17 -5.04
CA LEU A 62 11.28 3.24 -5.52
C LEU A 62 12.57 2.68 -6.11
N VAL A 63 13.27 1.82 -5.36
CA VAL A 63 14.51 1.20 -5.84
C VAL A 63 14.23 0.22 -6.97
N PHE A 64 13.13 -0.53 -6.89
CA PHE A 64 12.71 -1.44 -7.96
C PHE A 64 12.41 -0.68 -9.27
N GLY A 65 11.66 0.41 -9.20
CA GLY A 65 11.37 1.27 -10.34
C GLY A 65 12.62 1.90 -10.94
N ALA A 66 13.60 2.29 -10.11
CA ALA A 66 14.88 2.81 -10.56
C ALA A 66 15.70 1.74 -11.30
N ILE A 67 15.82 0.54 -10.76
CA ILE A 67 16.54 -0.59 -11.39
C ILE A 67 15.88 -0.97 -12.72
N CYS A 68 14.55 -1.02 -12.76
CA CYS A 68 13.81 -1.41 -13.96
C CYS A 68 13.61 -0.25 -14.96
N ASN A 69 14.22 0.92 -14.75
CA ASN A 69 14.05 2.11 -15.61
C ASN A 69 12.57 2.46 -15.89
N LYS A 70 11.69 2.32 -14.89
CA LYS A 70 10.24 2.53 -15.00
C LYS A 70 9.50 1.59 -15.97
N LEU A 71 10.12 0.49 -16.40
CA LEU A 71 9.49 -0.53 -17.25
C LEU A 71 8.78 -1.64 -16.45
N ALA A 72 8.72 -1.49 -15.12
CA ALA A 72 8.09 -2.47 -14.25
C ALA A 72 6.89 -1.86 -13.50
N THR A 73 5.90 -2.72 -13.26
CA THR A 73 4.70 -2.41 -12.48
C THR A 73 4.79 -3.10 -11.14
N VAL A 74 4.43 -2.39 -10.07
CA VAL A 74 4.37 -2.94 -8.72
C VAL A 74 2.90 -3.14 -8.34
N ILE A 75 2.57 -4.31 -7.81
CA ILE A 75 1.22 -4.64 -7.34
C ILE A 75 1.31 -4.93 -5.85
N CYS A 76 0.67 -4.07 -5.04
CA CYS A 76 0.63 -4.21 -3.60
C CYS A 76 -0.81 -4.42 -3.12
N VAL A 77 -0.93 -5.13 -2.00
CA VAL A 77 -2.16 -5.16 -1.20
C VAL A 77 -2.00 -4.23 0.00
N VAL A 78 -3.09 -3.58 0.42
CA VAL A 78 -3.11 -2.74 1.62
C VAL A 78 -3.67 -3.57 2.77
N ILE A 79 -2.86 -3.76 3.82
CA ILE A 79 -3.23 -4.54 5.02
C ILE A 79 -3.67 -3.68 6.21
N VAL A 80 -3.47 -2.37 6.15
CA VAL A 80 -3.86 -1.42 7.20
C VAL A 80 -4.24 -0.07 6.62
N ASP A 81 -5.34 0.49 7.11
CA ASP A 81 -5.76 1.85 6.83
C ASP A 81 -5.09 2.82 7.81
N ARG A 82 -4.01 3.48 7.35
CA ARG A 82 -3.18 4.37 8.15
C ARG A 82 -3.89 5.62 8.68
N SER A 83 -5.04 5.97 8.09
CA SER A 83 -5.88 7.06 8.61
C SER A 83 -6.62 6.68 9.90
N LYS A 84 -6.74 5.37 10.18
CA LYS A 84 -7.48 4.85 11.34
C LYS A 84 -6.57 4.22 12.39
N SER A 85 -5.54 3.50 11.96
CA SER A 85 -4.67 2.76 12.86
C SER A 85 -3.26 2.65 12.28
N ASP A 86 -2.26 2.64 13.16
CA ASP A 86 -0.93 2.17 12.78
C ASP A 86 -0.85 0.64 12.89
N GLN A 87 -1.49 0.04 13.89
CA GLN A 87 -1.42 -1.41 14.09
C GLN A 87 -2.19 -2.19 13.02
N VAL A 88 -1.58 -3.29 12.59
CA VAL A 88 -2.21 -4.30 11.74
C VAL A 88 -3.04 -5.21 12.63
N ILE A 89 -4.33 -4.88 12.78
CA ILE A 89 -5.28 -5.59 13.66
C ILE A 89 -6.21 -6.43 12.79
N ILE A 90 -5.66 -7.44 12.11
CA ILE A 90 -6.40 -8.41 11.29
C ILE A 90 -6.06 -9.83 11.72
N GLY A 91 -7.00 -10.76 11.56
CA GLY A 91 -6.78 -12.17 11.92
C GLY A 91 -5.83 -12.87 10.94
N SER A 92 -5.15 -13.93 11.37
CA SER A 92 -4.16 -14.64 10.53
C SER A 92 -4.72 -15.14 9.21
N LYS A 93 -5.96 -15.66 9.21
CA LYS A 93 -6.62 -16.13 7.98
C LYS A 93 -6.93 -14.98 7.02
N GLU A 94 -7.41 -13.86 7.55
CA GLU A 94 -7.72 -12.67 6.76
C GLU A 94 -6.42 -12.09 6.15
N ARG A 95 -5.33 -12.09 6.92
CA ARG A 95 -4.01 -11.68 6.44
C ARG A 95 -3.52 -12.55 5.29
N GLU A 96 -3.60 -13.88 5.44
CA GLU A 96 -3.23 -14.84 4.39
C GLU A 96 -4.04 -14.58 3.12
N GLU A 97 -5.36 -14.37 3.23
CA GLU A 97 -6.20 -14.02 2.09
C GLU A 97 -5.79 -12.72 1.40
N PHE A 98 -5.35 -11.70 2.14
CA PHE A 98 -4.85 -10.45 1.56
C PHE A 98 -3.53 -10.65 0.84
N GLU A 99 -2.58 -11.35 1.47
CA GLU A 99 -1.25 -11.64 0.92
C GLU A 99 -1.33 -12.44 -0.39
N ASP A 100 -2.38 -13.25 -0.56
CA ASP A 100 -2.63 -14.06 -1.75
C ASP A 100 -3.15 -13.25 -2.97
N ARG A 101 -3.77 -12.09 -2.74
CA ARG A 101 -4.47 -11.32 -3.81
C ARG A 101 -3.53 -10.83 -4.92
N PRO A 102 -2.35 -10.27 -4.63
CA PRO A 102 -1.42 -9.83 -5.69
C PRO A 102 -1.04 -10.98 -6.63
N ALA A 103 -0.72 -12.15 -6.08
CA ALA A 103 -0.33 -13.32 -6.87
C ALA A 103 -1.47 -13.79 -7.80
N LYS A 104 -2.72 -13.78 -7.31
CA LYS A 104 -3.90 -14.12 -8.12
C LYS A 104 -4.10 -13.17 -9.29
N ILE A 105 -3.92 -11.87 -9.07
CA ILE A 105 -4.01 -10.85 -10.14
C ILE A 105 -2.91 -11.06 -11.17
N ILE A 106 -1.66 -11.27 -10.73
CA ILE A 106 -0.53 -11.53 -11.62
C ILE A 106 -0.76 -12.81 -12.43
N ALA A 107 -1.21 -13.90 -11.79
CA ALA A 107 -1.51 -15.15 -12.47
C ALA A 107 -2.63 -15.02 -13.50
N GLN A 108 -3.62 -14.16 -13.26
CA GLN A 108 -4.64 -13.85 -14.26
C GLN A 108 -4.04 -13.06 -15.42
N LEU A 109 -3.29 -12.00 -15.15
CA LEU A 109 -2.64 -11.18 -16.18
C LEU A 109 -1.71 -12.00 -17.05
N VAL A 110 -0.89 -12.88 -16.46
CA VAL A 110 0.01 -13.78 -17.21
C VAL A 110 -0.80 -14.68 -18.12
N ARG A 111 -1.88 -15.30 -17.64
CA ARG A 111 -2.76 -16.15 -18.48
C ARG A 111 -3.36 -15.38 -19.66
N GLU A 112 -3.73 -14.12 -19.47
CA GLU A 112 -4.26 -13.27 -20.54
C GLU A 112 -3.18 -12.85 -21.56
N MET A 113 -1.89 -12.93 -21.21
CA MET A 113 -0.76 -12.61 -22.11
C MET A 113 -0.19 -13.82 -22.85
N THR A 114 -0.36 -15.04 -22.33
CA THR A 114 0.16 -16.28 -22.95
C THR A 114 -0.85 -17.02 -23.85
N HIS A 115 -2.02 -16.44 -24.09
CA HIS A 115 -3.03 -16.94 -25.03
C HIS A 115 -3.39 -15.86 -26.06
#